data_AF-A0A4X2KVY8-F1
#
_entry.id   AF-A0A4X2KVY8-F1
#
_cell.length_a   1.000
_cell.length_b   1.000
_cell.length_c   1.000
_cell.angle_alpha   90.00
_cell.angle_beta   90.00
_cell.angle_gamma   90.00
#
_symmetry.space_group_name_H-M   'P 1'
#
loop_
_entity.id
_entity.type
_entity.pdbx_description
1 polymer ?
#
loop_
_entity_poly.entity_id
_entity_poly.type
_entity_poly.pdbx_seq_one_letter_code
_entity_poly.pdbx_strand_id
1 'polypeptide(L)'
;MPCGRQHLQNLDDAVNGSAWTIFLLTENFLRDTWCNFQFYTSLMNSINKQHKYNSVIPMRPLNNPLPRDRTPFALQTINALEEESCGFRKQVEKIFQDSVYEKQKAIWKDSKNMVDT
;
A
#
# COMPACT_ATOMS: atom_id res chain seq x y z
N MET A 1 6.71 17.66 -6.09
CA MET A 1 7.54 16.91 -7.06
C MET A 1 8.61 16.18 -6.25
N PRO A 2 8.82 14.85 -6.38
CA PRO A 2 9.92 14.25 -5.64
C PRO A 2 11.23 14.66 -6.32
N CYS A 3 11.95 15.52 -5.60
CA CYS A 3 13.38 15.75 -5.71
C CYS A 3 14.12 14.41 -5.56
N GLY A 4 15.25 14.23 -6.27
CA GLY A 4 16.02 12.98 -6.38
C GLY A 4 16.66 12.45 -5.08
N ARG A 5 15.87 12.34 -3.99
CA ARG A 5 16.24 11.63 -2.78
C ARG A 5 16.17 10.12 -3.01
N GLN A 6 16.90 9.39 -2.15
CA GLN A 6 16.97 7.92 -2.13
C GLN A 6 15.57 7.30 -2.27
N HIS A 7 15.42 6.40 -3.24
CA HIS A 7 14.13 5.77 -3.61
C HIS A 7 13.31 5.25 -2.41
N LEU A 8 14.01 4.78 -1.37
CA LEU A 8 13.42 4.27 -0.14
C LEU A 8 12.74 5.34 0.72
N GLN A 9 13.33 6.52 0.82
CA GLN A 9 12.76 7.60 1.64
C GLN A 9 11.48 8.16 1.00
N ASN A 10 11.48 8.26 -0.34
CA ASN A 10 10.29 8.66 -1.09
C ASN A 10 9.15 7.63 -0.93
N LEU A 11 9.49 6.34 -0.80
CA LEU A 11 8.51 5.29 -0.57
C LEU A 11 7.92 5.37 0.84
N ASP A 12 8.75 5.58 1.87
CA ASP A 12 8.28 5.75 3.25
C ASP A 12 7.39 7.00 3.38
N ASP A 13 7.80 8.11 2.75
CA ASP A 13 7.01 9.34 2.66
C ASP A 13 5.66 9.09 1.95
N ALA A 14 5.64 8.31 0.87
CA ALA A 14 4.41 7.96 0.18
C ALA A 14 3.46 7.15 1.07
N VAL A 15 4.00 6.19 1.82
CA VAL A 15 3.19 5.30 2.69
C VAL A 15 2.70 6.00 3.94
N ASN A 16 3.48 6.92 4.49
CA ASN A 16 3.13 7.65 5.70
C ASN A 16 2.34 8.94 5.42
N GLY A 17 2.47 9.51 4.23
CA GLY A 17 1.79 10.73 3.80
C GLY A 17 0.47 10.52 3.06
N SER A 18 0.15 9.28 2.66
CA SER A 18 -1.06 8.98 1.88
C SER A 18 -2.10 8.23 2.70
N ALA A 19 -3.38 8.55 2.47
CA ALA A 19 -4.50 7.76 3.02
C ALA A 19 -4.49 6.32 2.50
N TRP A 20 -4.07 6.14 1.24
CA TRP A 20 -3.83 4.84 0.64
C TRP A 20 -2.58 4.85 -0.23
N THR A 21 -1.89 3.70 -0.29
CA THR A 21 -0.76 3.43 -1.16
C THR A 21 -1.07 2.20 -1.99
N ILE A 22 -1.02 2.31 -3.31
CA ILE A 22 -1.26 1.19 -4.22
C ILE A 22 0.08 0.55 -4.58
N PHE A 23 0.20 -0.76 -4.37
CA PHE A 23 1.33 -1.55 -4.83
C PHE A 23 0.95 -2.32 -6.09
N LEU A 24 1.53 -1.91 -7.21
CA LEU A 24 1.29 -2.54 -8.50
C LEU A 24 2.07 -3.85 -8.58
N LEU A 25 1.37 -4.97 -8.48
CA LEU A 25 1.95 -6.31 -8.50
C LEU A 25 2.34 -6.70 -9.93
N THR A 26 3.55 -6.33 -10.32
CA THR A 26 4.19 -6.71 -11.59
C THR A 26 5.55 -7.33 -11.32
N GLU A 27 6.09 -8.07 -12.29
CA GLU A 27 7.43 -8.64 -12.16
C GLU A 27 8.51 -7.57 -11.94
N ASN A 28 8.39 -6.44 -12.63
CA ASN A 28 9.32 -5.31 -12.49
C ASN A 28 9.31 -4.71 -11.08
N PHE A 29 8.11 -4.61 -10.48
CA PHE A 29 7.98 -4.10 -9.12
C PHE A 29 8.66 -5.03 -8.11
N LEU A 30 8.48 -6.35 -8.24
CA LEU A 30 9.13 -7.29 -7.33
C LEU A 30 10.64 -7.37 -7.50
N ARG A 31 11.15 -7.27 -8.72
CA ARG A 31 12.59 -7.47 -8.99
C ARG A 31 13.47 -6.45 -8.27
N ASP A 32 13.07 -5.18 -8.32
CA ASP A 32 13.87 -4.07 -7.77
C ASP A 32 13.30 -3.56 -6.44
N THR A 33 11.97 -3.52 -6.29
CA THR A 33 11.34 -2.86 -5.14
C THR A 33 11.08 -3.85 -4.01
N TRP A 34 10.77 -5.11 -4.28
CA TRP A 34 10.46 -6.07 -3.20
C TRP A 34 11.68 -6.49 -2.37
N CYS A 35 12.85 -6.63 -3.01
CA CYS A 35 14.10 -6.87 -2.28
C CYS A 35 14.42 -5.72 -1.32
N ASN A 36 14.20 -4.48 -1.80
CA ASN A 36 14.27 -3.26 -1.00
C ASN A 36 13.19 -3.18 0.10
N PHE A 37 11.98 -3.71 -0.15
CA PHE A 37 10.88 -3.77 0.82
C PHE A 37 11.17 -4.69 2.00
N GLN A 38 11.79 -5.86 1.78
CA GLN A 38 12.12 -6.78 2.87
C GLN A 38 13.05 -6.13 3.91
N PHE A 39 13.85 -5.16 3.49
CA PHE A 39 14.77 -4.42 4.35
C PHE A 39 14.09 -3.32 5.16
N TYR A 40 12.88 -2.88 4.80
CA TYR A 40 12.25 -1.71 5.39
C TYR A 40 11.21 -2.06 6.46
N THR A 41 11.64 -1.99 7.72
CA THR A 41 10.81 -2.27 8.90
C THR A 41 9.58 -1.39 8.96
N SER A 42 9.65 -0.11 8.57
CA SER A 42 8.50 0.83 8.58
C SER A 42 7.36 0.39 7.67
N LEU A 43 7.68 -0.28 6.56
CA LEU A 43 6.72 -0.73 5.57
C LEU A 43 6.18 -2.13 5.86
N MET A 44 7.02 -3.04 6.35
CA MET A 44 6.55 -4.28 6.97
C MET A 44 5.68 -3.98 8.21
N ASN A 45 5.99 -2.89 8.92
CA ASN A 45 5.15 -2.37 9.99
C ASN A 45 3.86 -1.75 9.47
N SER A 46 3.80 -1.10 8.31
CA SER A 46 2.50 -0.60 7.79
C SER A 46 1.61 -1.75 7.32
N ILE A 47 2.20 -2.82 6.80
CA ILE A 47 1.54 -4.09 6.46
C ILE A 47 1.07 -4.83 7.73
N ASN A 48 1.88 -4.86 8.79
CA ASN A 48 1.59 -5.63 10.02
C ASN A 48 0.89 -4.83 11.15
N LYS A 49 0.97 -3.50 11.19
CA LYS A 49 0.39 -2.69 12.29
C LYS A 49 -1.10 -2.50 12.10
N GLN A 50 -1.84 -2.94 13.11
CA GLN A 50 -3.30 -2.93 13.21
C GLN A 50 -3.95 -1.54 13.00
N HIS A 51 -3.25 -0.43 13.27
CA HIS A 51 -3.77 0.94 13.06
C HIS A 51 -3.47 1.54 11.68
N LYS A 52 -2.72 0.84 10.82
CA LYS A 52 -2.52 1.18 9.38
C LYS A 52 -3.12 0.13 8.43
N TYR A 53 -3.85 -0.84 8.99
CA TYR A 53 -4.60 -1.83 8.21
C TYR A 53 -5.48 -1.13 7.16
N ASN A 54 -5.34 -1.58 5.92
CA ASN A 54 -6.03 -1.11 4.71
C ASN A 54 -5.54 0.20 4.07
N SER A 55 -4.41 0.80 4.50
CA SER A 55 -3.81 1.88 3.68
C SER A 55 -3.04 1.31 2.49
N VAL A 56 -2.36 0.18 2.66
CA VAL A 56 -1.66 -0.51 1.57
C VAL A 56 -2.63 -1.40 0.79
N ILE A 57 -2.77 -1.12 -0.49
CA ILE A 57 -3.65 -1.84 -1.42
C ILE A 57 -2.77 -2.54 -2.46
N PRO A 58 -2.57 -3.87 -2.39
CA PRO A 58 -1.98 -4.59 -3.50
C PRO A 58 -2.96 -4.53 -4.68
N MET A 59 -2.48 -4.20 -5.87
CA MET A 59 -3.29 -4.17 -7.10
C MET A 59 -2.64 -5.06 -8.15
N ARG A 60 -3.43 -5.97 -8.75
CA ARG A 60 -3.03 -6.73 -9.92
C ARG A 60 -3.55 -6.03 -11.18
N PRO A 61 -2.66 -5.52 -12.03
CA PRO A 61 -3.07 -4.94 -13.31
C PRO A 61 -3.55 -6.01 -14.27
N LEU A 62 -4.36 -5.61 -15.24
CA LEU A 62 -4.76 -6.49 -16.35
C LEU A 62 -3.55 -6.86 -17.23
N ASN A 63 -2.64 -5.90 -17.43
CA ASN A 63 -1.46 -6.06 -18.28
C ASN A 63 -0.25 -6.44 -17.45
N ASN A 64 0.39 -7.57 -17.81
CA ASN A 64 1.57 -8.10 -17.12
C ASN A 64 1.36 -8.30 -15.60
N PRO A 65 0.29 -8.99 -15.18
CA PRO A 65 0.07 -9.26 -13.76
C PRO A 65 1.18 -10.17 -13.23
N LEU A 66 1.61 -9.88 -12.01
CA LEU A 66 2.42 -10.84 -11.27
C LEU A 66 1.59 -12.11 -11.03
N PRO A 67 2.15 -13.32 -11.24
CA PRO A 67 1.51 -14.58 -10.85
C PRO A 67 1.29 -14.70 -9.32
N ARG A 68 0.24 -15.41 -8.89
CA ARG A 68 -0.09 -15.56 -7.45
C ARG A 68 0.98 -16.33 -6.69
N ASP A 69 1.53 -17.38 -7.28
CA ASP A 69 2.64 -18.19 -6.78
C ASP A 69 3.91 -17.36 -6.53
N ARG A 70 4.16 -16.34 -7.33
CA ARG A 70 5.28 -15.40 -7.15
C ARG A 70 4.97 -14.25 -6.21
N THR A 71 3.71 -14.10 -5.78
CA THR A 71 3.32 -13.02 -4.89
C THR A 71 3.81 -13.31 -3.48
N PRO A 72 4.49 -12.38 -2.81
CA PRO A 72 4.95 -12.58 -1.45
C PRO A 72 3.79 -12.84 -0.49
N PHE A 73 3.98 -13.76 0.45
CA PHE A 73 2.93 -14.20 1.38
C PHE A 73 2.25 -13.04 2.13
N ALA A 74 3.03 -12.06 2.59
CA ALA A 74 2.51 -10.88 3.29
C ALA A 74 1.54 -10.02 2.45
N LEU A 75 1.66 -10.07 1.11
CA LEU A 75 0.73 -9.38 0.20
C LEU A 75 -0.41 -10.29 -0.24
N GLN A 76 -0.25 -11.62 -0.16
CA GLN A 76 -1.33 -12.57 -0.41
C GLN A 76 -2.39 -12.56 0.70
N THR A 77 -2.00 -12.25 1.94
CA THR A 77 -2.92 -12.17 3.09
C THR A 77 -3.80 -10.91 3.07
N ILE A 78 -3.47 -9.92 2.23
CA ILE A 78 -4.25 -8.70 2.05
C ILE A 78 -5.15 -8.85 0.82
N ASN A 79 -6.38 -8.34 0.89
CA ASN A 79 -7.27 -8.29 -0.27
C ASN A 79 -6.66 -7.43 -1.38
N ALA A 80 -6.20 -8.09 -2.44
CA ALA A 80 -5.68 -7.43 -3.62
C ALA A 80 -6.82 -6.93 -4.51
N LEU A 81 -6.67 -5.72 -5.02
CA LEU A 81 -7.52 -5.14 -6.03
C LEU A 81 -7.19 -5.76 -7.39
N GLU A 82 -8.12 -6.53 -7.94
CA GLU A 82 -7.92 -7.25 -9.20
C GLU A 82 -8.63 -6.55 -10.35
N GLU A 83 -7.88 -5.96 -11.28
CA GLU A 83 -8.44 -5.18 -12.40
C GLU A 83 -9.22 -6.05 -13.40
N GLU A 84 -8.82 -7.31 -13.57
CA GLU A 84 -9.53 -8.29 -14.41
C GLU A 84 -10.87 -8.75 -13.78
N SER A 85 -11.04 -8.57 -12.46
CA SER A 85 -12.22 -9.08 -11.76
C SER A 85 -13.48 -8.27 -12.10
N CYS A 86 -14.60 -8.97 -12.32
CA CYS A 86 -15.92 -8.33 -12.43
C CYS A 86 -16.31 -7.52 -11.17
N GLY A 87 -15.68 -7.81 -10.04
CA GLY A 87 -15.85 -7.10 -8.78
C GLY A 87 -14.96 -5.86 -8.62
N PHE A 88 -14.06 -5.55 -9.57
CA PHE A 88 -13.09 -4.46 -9.46
C PHE A 88 -13.74 -3.14 -9.02
N ARG A 89 -14.79 -2.72 -9.72
CA ARG A 89 -15.52 -1.48 -9.41
C ARG A 89 -16.06 -1.48 -7.98
N LYS A 90 -16.67 -2.57 -7.52
CA LYS A 90 -17.21 -2.68 -6.16
C LYS A 90 -16.09 -2.63 -5.11
N GLN A 91 -14.93 -3.22 -5.42
CA GLN A 91 -13.75 -3.15 -4.56
C GLN A 91 -13.21 -1.72 -4.47
N VAL A 92 -13.07 -1.02 -5.60
CA VAL A 92 -12.67 0.39 -5.65
C VAL A 92 -13.64 1.25 -4.82
N GLU A 93 -14.95 1.13 -5.06
CA GLU A 93 -15.97 1.89 -4.34
C GLU A 93 -15.92 1.65 -2.83
N LYS A 94 -15.62 0.42 -2.39
CA LYS A 94 -15.51 0.07 -0.97
C LYS A 94 -14.23 0.58 -0.33
N ILE A 95 -13.10 0.54 -1.05
CA ILE A 95 -11.78 0.93 -0.54
C ILE A 95 -11.69 2.46 -0.43
N PHE A 96 -12.12 3.17 -1.48
CA PHE A 96 -12.03 4.62 -1.59
C PHE A 96 -13.31 5.33 -1.13
N GLN A 97 -14.12 4.68 -0.29
CA GLN A 97 -15.33 5.28 0.23
C GLN A 97 -15.02 6.46 1.16
N ASP A 98 -15.77 7.55 1.07
CA ASP A 98 -15.56 8.76 1.90
C ASP A 98 -15.58 8.48 3.41
N SER A 99 -16.42 7.53 3.86
CA SER A 99 -16.45 7.12 5.27
C SER A 99 -15.15 6.45 5.72
N VAL A 100 -14.45 5.76 4.81
CA VAL A 100 -13.14 5.16 5.07
C VAL A 100 -12.06 6.25 5.05
N TYR A 101 -12.17 7.18 4.10
CA TYR A 101 -11.28 8.34 4.01
C TYR A 101 -11.24 9.16 5.29
N GLU A 102 -12.41 9.57 5.80
CA GLU A 102 -12.49 10.41 7.00
C GLU A 102 -11.96 9.68 8.25
N LYS A 103 -12.14 8.36 8.34
CA LYS A 103 -11.52 7.54 9.38
C LYS A 103 -10.00 7.53 9.28
N GLN A 104 -9.45 7.30 8.08
CA GLN A 104 -7.99 7.31 7.87
C GLN A 104 -7.39 8.69 8.15
N LYS A 105 -8.09 9.76 7.77
CA LYS A 105 -7.69 11.14 8.02
C LYS A 105 -7.71 11.49 9.52
N ALA A 106 -8.69 11.00 10.28
CA ALA A 106 -8.72 11.15 11.74
C ALA A 106 -7.54 10.42 12.40
N ILE A 107 -7.31 9.15 12.04
CA ILE A 107 -6.16 8.35 12.52
C ILE A 107 -4.84 9.06 12.19
N TRP A 108 -4.70 9.59 10.98
CA TRP A 108 -3.50 10.31 10.57
C TRP A 108 -3.27 11.57 11.41
N LYS A 109 -4.32 12.37 11.66
CA LYS A 109 -4.23 13.56 12.53
C LYS A 109 -3.81 13.19 13.96
N ASP A 110 -4.41 12.14 14.53
CA ASP A 110 -4.08 11.68 15.88
C ASP A 110 -2.64 11.17 15.98
N SER A 111 -2.19 10.44 14.95
CA SER A 111 -0.81 9.95 14.89
C SER A 111 0.23 11.08 14.81
N LYS A 112 -0.13 12.22 14.22
CA LYS A 112 0.74 13.40 14.15
C LYS A 112 0.85 14.09 15.51
N ASN A 113 -0.28 14.22 16.20
CA ASN A 113 -0.33 14.81 17.53
C ASN A 113 0.45 14.00 18.58
N MET A 114 0.54 12.67 18.44
CA MET A 114 1.34 11.80 19.31
C MET A 114 2.85 11.86 19.07
N VAL A 115 3.31 12.38 17.93
CA VAL A 115 4.75 12.48 17.62
C VAL A 115 5.33 13.83 18.07
N ASP A 116 4.47 14.84 18.25
CA ASP A 116 4.84 16.20 18.68
C ASP A 116 4.71 16.42 20.21
N THR A 117 4.52 15.37 21.02
CA THR A 117 4.48 15.43 22.50
C THR A 117 5.61 14.60 23.10
#